data_AF-A0A118K6H9-F1
#
_entry.id   AF-A0A118K6H9-F1
#
_cell.length_a   1.000
_cell.length_b   1.000
_cell.length_c   1.000
_cell.angle_alpha   90.00
_cell.angle_beta   90.00
_cell.angle_gamma   90.00
#
_symmetry.space_group_name_H-M   'P 1'
#
loop_
_entity.id
_entity.type
_entity.pdbx_description
1 polymer ?
#
loop_
_entity_poly.entity_id
_entity_poly.type
_entity_poly.pdbx_seq_one_letter_code
_entity_poly.pdbx_strand_id
1 'polypeptide(L)'
;MAKQWVSFFALAFIVFVLAISETQTVKGELCEKASKTWSGNCGNTKHCDDQCKSWEGAAHGACHVRNGKHMCFCYFNSCAEADKLSEDQIEAGKLAFEKAEKLDRDVKKAVPNVDHP
;
A
#
# COMPACT_ATOMS: atom_id res chain seq x y z
N MET A 1 -10.63 5.90 -47.14
CA MET A 1 -11.58 6.48 -46.16
C MET A 1 -11.40 5.97 -44.72
N ALA A 2 -10.78 4.80 -44.44
CA ALA A 2 -10.57 4.34 -43.06
C ALA A 2 -9.31 4.93 -42.37
N LYS A 3 -8.29 5.31 -43.14
CA LYS A 3 -6.97 5.71 -42.62
C LYS A 3 -6.97 7.05 -41.86
N GLN A 4 -7.86 7.96 -42.26
CA GLN A 4 -7.99 9.29 -41.64
C GLN A 4 -8.68 9.22 -40.28
N TRP A 5 -9.64 8.31 -40.12
CA TRP A 5 -10.36 8.11 -38.87
C TRP A 5 -9.51 7.39 -37.83
N VAL A 6 -8.78 6.34 -38.23
CA VAL A 6 -7.84 5.65 -37.31
C VAL A 6 -6.79 6.63 -36.77
N SER A 7 -6.26 7.49 -37.64
CA SER A 7 -5.31 8.53 -37.24
C SER A 7 -5.94 9.54 -36.28
N PHE A 8 -7.19 9.95 -36.52
CA PHE A 8 -7.91 10.90 -35.68
C PHE A 8 -8.25 10.32 -34.29
N PHE A 9 -8.72 9.06 -34.23
CA PHE A 9 -8.99 8.37 -32.97
C PHE A 9 -7.71 8.13 -32.17
N ALA A 10 -6.61 7.74 -32.81
CA ALA A 10 -5.32 7.58 -32.14
C ALA A 10 -4.83 8.91 -31.55
N LEU A 11 -4.91 10.00 -32.31
CA LEU A 11 -4.54 11.34 -31.83
C LEU A 11 -5.44 11.81 -30.68
N ALA A 12 -6.76 11.60 -30.80
CA ALA A 12 -7.72 11.94 -29.75
C ALA A 12 -7.47 11.13 -28.47
N PHE A 13 -7.11 9.86 -28.58
CA PHE A 13 -6.80 9.01 -27.42
C PHE A 13 -5.51 9.46 -26.73
N ILE A 14 -4.47 9.83 -27.49
CA ILE A 14 -3.22 10.36 -26.93
C ILE A 14 -3.49 11.69 -26.22
N VAL A 15 -4.23 12.62 -26.84
CA VAL A 15 -4.60 13.90 -26.22
C VAL A 15 -5.46 13.67 -24.97
N PHE A 16 -6.38 12.71 -25.01
CA PHE A 16 -7.20 12.35 -23.86
C PHE A 16 -6.33 11.84 -22.70
N VAL A 17 -5.43 10.88 -22.94
CA VAL A 17 -4.49 10.35 -21.92
C VAL A 17 -3.60 11.45 -21.32
N LEU A 18 -3.11 12.38 -22.15
CA LEU A 18 -2.34 13.53 -21.68
C LEU A 18 -3.19 14.48 -20.82
N ALA A 19 -4.45 14.72 -21.17
CA ALA A 19 -5.35 15.58 -20.41
C ALA A 19 -5.75 15.00 -19.04
N ILE A 20 -5.93 13.68 -18.91
CA ILE A 20 -6.19 13.04 -17.60
C ILE A 20 -4.94 12.95 -16.72
N SER A 21 -3.74 13.15 -17.29
CA SER A 21 -2.49 13.14 -16.50
C SER A 21 -2.36 14.35 -15.57
N GLU A 22 -3.17 15.39 -15.75
CA GLU A 22 -3.11 16.64 -14.97
C GLU A 22 -4.03 16.67 -13.74
N THR A 23 -4.59 15.54 -13.29
CA THR A 23 -5.35 15.51 -12.03
C THR A 23 -4.48 15.10 -10.84
N GLN A 24 -3.49 15.92 -10.50
CA GLN A 24 -2.78 15.83 -9.22
C GLN A 24 -2.71 17.19 -8.55
N THR A 25 -3.86 17.80 -8.27
CA THR A 25 -3.93 18.88 -7.28
C THR A 25 -5.20 18.73 -6.46
N VAL A 26 -5.29 17.63 -5.70
CA VAL A 26 -6.01 17.68 -4.43
C VAL A 26 -5.17 18.50 -3.47
N LYS A 27 -5.59 19.75 -3.33
CA LYS A 27 -5.07 20.78 -2.44
C LYS A 27 -4.84 20.23 -1.03
N GLY A 28 -3.62 19.76 -0.74
CA GLY A 28 -3.06 19.56 0.61
C GLY A 28 -4.01 19.00 1.67
N GLU A 29 -4.92 18.08 1.30
CA GLU A 29 -5.81 17.45 2.26
C GLU A 29 -5.07 16.24 2.84
N LEU A 30 -4.78 16.33 4.13
CA LEU A 30 -4.25 15.22 4.92
C LEU A 30 -5.06 13.96 4.59
N CYS A 31 -4.39 12.90 4.13
CA CYS A 31 -5.09 11.67 3.77
C CYS A 31 -5.27 10.82 5.02
N GLU A 32 -6.53 10.61 5.45
CA GLU A 32 -6.87 9.71 6.55
C GLU A 32 -7.01 8.27 6.03
N LYS A 33 -6.30 7.32 6.64
CA LYS A 33 -6.45 5.88 6.42
C LYS A 33 -6.55 5.17 7.76
N ALA A 34 -7.40 4.15 7.87
CA ALA A 34 -7.35 3.27 9.03
C ALA A 34 -6.00 2.53 9.05
N SER A 35 -5.35 2.49 10.21
CA SER A 35 -4.09 1.78 10.38
C SER A 35 -4.26 0.30 10.03
N LYS A 36 -3.39 -0.21 9.17
CA LYS A 36 -3.39 -1.63 8.78
C LYS A 36 -2.65 -2.49 9.77
N THR A 37 -1.74 -1.89 10.54
CA THR A 37 -0.89 -2.60 11.49
C THR A 37 -1.41 -2.56 12.92
N TRP A 38 -2.25 -1.57 13.25
CA TRP A 38 -2.88 -1.48 14.56
C TRP A 38 -3.89 -2.60 14.78
N SER A 39 -3.79 -3.24 15.93
CA SER A 39 -4.72 -4.28 16.37
C SER A 39 -5.33 -3.94 17.72
N GLY A 40 -6.63 -4.23 17.88
CA GLY A 40 -7.35 -3.98 19.13
C GLY A 40 -7.85 -2.54 19.30
N ASN A 41 -8.36 -2.25 20.50
CA ASN A 41 -9.04 -0.99 20.79
C ASN A 41 -8.02 0.15 20.99
N CYS A 42 -8.16 1.23 20.23
CA CYS A 42 -7.27 2.39 20.32
C CYS A 42 -7.60 3.25 21.55
N GLY A 43 -6.84 3.08 22.64
CA GLY A 43 -6.99 3.85 23.87
C GLY A 43 -5.92 4.91 24.12
N ASN A 44 -4.82 4.88 23.35
CA ASN A 44 -3.69 5.78 23.50
C ASN A 44 -3.28 6.37 22.15
N THR A 45 -3.68 7.61 21.91
CA THR A 45 -3.36 8.35 20.68
C THR A 45 -1.87 8.45 20.42
N LYS A 46 -1.03 8.58 21.46
CA LYS A 46 0.43 8.66 21.29
C LYS A 46 1.01 7.35 20.75
N HIS A 47 0.56 6.20 21.24
CA HIS A 47 1.00 4.92 20.71
C HIS A 47 0.55 4.72 19.26
N CYS A 48 -0.68 5.14 18.94
CA CYS A 48 -1.18 5.12 17.56
C CYS A 48 -0.33 6.04 16.66
N ASP A 49 -0.01 7.26 17.10
CA ASP A 49 0.85 8.20 16.38
C ASP A 49 2.25 7.63 16.12
N ASP A 50 2.91 7.11 17.15
CA ASP A 50 4.24 6.52 17.05
C ASP A 50 4.25 5.31 16.10
N GLN A 51 3.23 4.45 16.15
CA GLN A 51 3.09 3.31 15.24
C GLN A 51 2.83 3.75 13.79
N CYS A 52 1.91 4.70 13.57
CA CYS A 52 1.63 5.24 12.24
C CYS A 52 2.89 5.81 11.59
N LYS A 53 3.72 6.55 12.35
CA LYS A 53 4.99 7.09 11.85
C LYS A 53 6.03 6.01 11.56
N SER A 54 6.18 5.05 12.48
CA SER A 54 7.28 4.07 12.42
C SER A 54 7.01 2.90 11.48
N TRP A 55 5.76 2.44 11.38
CA TRP A 55 5.42 1.22 10.65
C TRP A 55 4.68 1.52 9.35
N GLU A 56 3.94 2.62 9.30
CA GLU A 56 3.11 3.00 8.17
C GLU A 56 3.55 4.32 7.54
N GLY A 57 4.75 4.85 7.86
CA GLY A 57 5.32 6.02 7.19
C GLY A 57 4.44 7.27 7.19
N ALA A 58 3.46 7.35 8.09
CA ALA A 58 2.49 8.43 8.13
C ALA A 58 3.08 9.68 8.81
N ALA A 59 2.49 10.85 8.54
CA ALA A 59 2.87 12.09 9.19
C ALA A 59 2.43 12.12 10.67
N HIS A 60 1.25 11.59 10.97
CA HIS A 60 0.78 11.40 12.34
C HIS A 60 -0.30 10.31 12.45
N GLY A 61 -0.70 9.98 13.67
CA GLY A 61 -1.82 9.08 13.96
C GLY A 61 -2.74 9.56 15.08
N ALA A 62 -3.99 9.11 15.09
CA ALA A 62 -4.92 9.36 16.18
C ALA A 62 -5.97 8.26 16.39
N CYS A 63 -6.40 8.11 17.65
CA CYS A 63 -7.53 7.24 17.98
C CYS A 63 -8.85 7.95 17.69
N HIS A 64 -9.70 7.36 16.83
CA HIS A 64 -11.07 7.82 16.60
C HIS A 64 -12.09 6.72 16.85
N VAL A 65 -13.28 7.12 17.28
CA VAL A 65 -14.42 6.22 17.42
C VAL A 65 -15.27 6.28 16.15
N ARG A 66 -15.44 5.13 15.49
CA ARG A 66 -16.38 4.94 14.38
C ARG A 66 -17.27 3.75 14.69
N ASN A 67 -18.59 3.95 14.65
CA ASN A 67 -19.58 2.92 14.94
C ASN A 67 -19.32 2.16 16.27
N GLY A 68 -18.91 2.90 17.32
CA GLY A 68 -18.63 2.34 18.64
C GLY A 68 -17.30 1.60 18.78
N LYS A 69 -16.44 1.56 17.75
CA LYS A 69 -15.10 0.95 17.81
C LYS A 69 -14.03 2.03 17.87
N HIS A 70 -13.09 1.92 18.81
CA HIS A 70 -11.94 2.79 18.84
C HIS A 70 -10.86 2.25 17.90
N MET A 71 -10.64 2.94 16.80
CA MET A 71 -9.70 2.57 15.75
C MET A 71 -8.56 3.57 15.69
N CYS A 72 -7.37 3.11 15.34
CA CYS A 72 -6.24 3.98 15.02
C CYS A 72 -6.34 4.39 13.56
N PHE A 73 -6.24 5.69 13.30
CA PHE A 73 -6.18 6.27 11.95
C PHE A 73 -4.83 6.95 11.77
N CYS A 74 -4.19 6.66 10.64
CA CYS A 74 -2.95 7.27 10.21
C CYS A 74 -3.24 8.36 9.18
N TYR A 75 -2.48 9.45 9.26
CA TYR A 75 -2.65 10.63 8.45
C TYR A 75 -1.39 10.90 7.64
N PHE A 76 -1.54 10.97 6.32
CA PHE A 76 -0.45 11.14 5.37
C PHE A 76 -0.49 12.54 4.76
N ASN A 77 0.67 13.06 4.35
CA ASN A 77 0.74 14.37 3.69
C ASN A 77 0.02 14.38 2.34
N SER A 78 -0.11 13.21 1.70
CA SER A 78 -0.89 13.03 0.48
C SER A 78 -1.46 11.61 0.38
N CYS A 79 -2.58 11.45 -0.34
CA CYS A 79 -3.12 10.10 -0.60
C CYS A 79 -2.24 9.28 -1.55
N ALA A 80 -1.50 9.93 -2.45
CA ALA A 80 -0.56 9.25 -3.33
C ALA A 80 0.58 8.58 -2.54
N GLU A 81 1.06 9.23 -1.46
CA GLU A 81 2.05 8.65 -0.56
C GLU A 81 1.49 7.46 0.23
N ALA A 82 0.26 7.59 0.74
CA ALA A 82 -0.41 6.50 1.45
C ALA A 82 -0.61 5.25 0.57
N ASP A 83 -0.95 5.44 -0.71
CA ASP A 83 -1.19 4.34 -1.64
C ASP A 83 0.13 3.66 -2.05
N LYS A 84 1.15 4.43 -2.44
CA LYS A 84 2.48 3.89 -2.80
C LYS A 84 3.10 3.07 -1.67
N LEU A 85 3.03 3.56 -0.44
CA LEU A 85 3.58 2.82 0.68
C LEU A 85 2.87 1.47 0.86
N SER A 86 1.57 1.40 0.59
CA SER A 86 0.86 0.13 0.66
C SER A 86 1.28 -0.85 -0.44
N GLU A 87 1.66 -0.36 -1.63
CA GLU A 87 2.22 -1.17 -2.71
C GLU A 87 3.63 -1.67 -2.35
N ASP A 88 4.50 -0.78 -1.86
CA ASP A 88 5.86 -1.11 -1.44
C ASP A 88 5.87 -2.19 -0.34
N GLN A 89 4.94 -2.11 0.62
CA GLN A 89 4.78 -3.12 1.68
C GLN A 89 4.31 -4.48 1.14
N ILE A 90 3.42 -4.48 0.14
CA ILE A 90 2.98 -5.72 -0.53
C ILE A 90 4.14 -6.35 -1.30
N GLU A 91 4.94 -5.55 -2.01
CA GLU A 91 6.11 -6.04 -2.73
C GLU A 91 7.16 -6.61 -1.79
N ALA A 92 7.49 -5.91 -0.71
CA ALA A 92 8.40 -6.39 0.32
C ALA A 92 7.92 -7.72 0.94
N GLY A 93 6.62 -7.84 1.20
CA GLY A 93 6.01 -9.07 1.70
C GLY A 93 6.13 -10.24 0.71
N LYS A 94 5.87 -10.01 -0.59
CA LYS A 94 6.04 -11.02 -1.64
C LYS A 94 7.49 -11.49 -1.73
N LEU A 95 8.44 -10.56 -1.74
CA LEU A 95 9.86 -10.87 -1.79
C LEU A 95 10.31 -11.69 -0.57
N ALA A 96 9.84 -11.33 0.63
CA ALA A 96 10.15 -12.06 1.85
C ALA A 96 9.59 -13.50 1.81
N PHE A 97 8.37 -13.68 1.30
CA PHE A 97 7.76 -15.00 1.13
C PHE A 97 8.51 -15.85 0.10
N GLU A 98 8.84 -15.31 -1.07
CA GLU A 98 9.62 -16.00 -2.10
C GLU A 98 11.00 -16.43 -1.58
N LYS A 99 11.65 -15.57 -0.79
CA LYS A 99 12.92 -15.90 -0.13
C LYS A 99 12.77 -17.03 0.88
N ALA A 100 11.68 -17.04 1.66
CA ALA A 100 11.39 -18.11 2.60
C ALA A 100 11.11 -19.44 1.88
N GLU A 101 10.35 -19.43 0.78
CA GLU A 101 10.07 -20.62 -0.03
C GLU A 101 11.35 -21.18 -0.68
N LYS A 102 12.21 -20.28 -1.19
CA LYS A 102 13.51 -20.69 -1.72
C LYS A 102 14.37 -21.34 -0.64
N LEU A 103 14.40 -20.76 0.57
CA LEU A 103 15.14 -21.32 1.69
C LEU A 103 14.60 -22.70 2.10
N ASP A 104 13.29 -22.88 2.20
CA ASP A 104 12.66 -24.18 2.48
C ASP A 104 13.04 -25.23 1.42
N ARG A 105 13.01 -24.85 0.14
CA ARG A 105 13.42 -25.73 -0.97
C ARG A 105 14.90 -26.09 -0.90
N ASP A 106 15.76 -25.15 -0.53
CA ASP A 106 17.20 -25.39 -0.38
C ASP A 106 17.48 -26.28 0.84
N VAL A 107 16.76 -26.11 1.96
CA VAL A 107 16.83 -26.99 3.15
C VAL A 107 16.38 -28.41 2.81
N LYS A 108 15.26 -28.59 2.11
CA LYS A 108 14.76 -29.92 1.68
C LYS A 108 15.70 -30.66 0.73
N LYS A 109 16.55 -29.96 -0.02
CA LYS A 109 17.62 -30.58 -0.82
C LYS A 109 18.83 -31.01 0.02
N ALA A 110 19.12 -30.26 1.08
CA ALA A 110 20.30 -30.49 1.92
C ALA A 110 20.08 -31.59 2.97
N VAL A 111 18.84 -31.81 3.41
CA VAL A 111 18.48 -32.90 4.32
C VAL A 111 18.11 -34.13 3.49
N PRO A 112 18.92 -35.21 3.49
CA PRO A 112 18.51 -36.46 2.88
C PRO A 112 17.26 -36.96 3.61
N ASN A 113 16.33 -37.54 2.86
CA ASN A 113 15.14 -38.18 3.42
C ASN A 113 15.60 -39.19 4.49
N VAL A 114 15.37 -38.87 5.77
CA VAL A 114 15.61 -39.83 6.85
C VAL A 114 14.36 -40.69 6.90
N ASP A 115 14.37 -41.77 6.13
CA ASP A 115 13.35 -42.82 6.24
C ASP A 115 13.29 -43.25 7.72
N HIS A 116 12.14 -43.00 8.36
CA HIS A 116 11.83 -43.59 9.65
C HIS A 116 11.50 -45.07 9.45
N PRO A 117 11.96 -45.97 10.36
CA PRO A 117 11.74 -47.41 10.27
C PRO A 117 10.26 -47.82 10.39
#